data_AF-A0A3M7MQ30-F1
#
_entry.id   AF-A0A3M7MQ30-F1
#
_cell.length_a   1.000
_cell.length_b   1.000
_cell.length_c   1.000
_cell.angle_alpha   90.00
_cell.angle_beta   90.00
_cell.angle_gamma   90.00
#
_symmetry.space_group_name_H-M   'P 1'
#
loop_
_entity.id
_entity.type
_entity.pdbx_description
1 polymer ?
#
loop_
_entity_poly.entity_id
_entity_poly.type
_entity_poly.pdbx_seq_one_letter_code
_entity_poly.pdbx_strand_id
1 'polypeptide(L)'
;MSTRPHSVGIKALEIYFPAQCVDQVELEKFDGVAAGKYTIGLGQTKMSFCDDREDIYSIALTTLSSLIKKYKIDLKNIGRLEVGTETMLDKSKSVKSVLMQLFEESGNHNVEGIDTVNACFGGTNAVFNAINWVESSAWDGRDAIVVAGDIALYNKGNARPTGGAGCVAMLIGPDAPLVFEPGLRGTHVEHAYDFYKPDLTSEYPYVDGQFSLQCYTKAVDKCYNAYNAREKTIKAQLNGSANGSANGHAAKEEPSTPLDRFDYMAFHAPTCKLVSKSYARLLYNDFLADPENPAFAEIAPELGEIEYQASLTDRAVEKAFMGLTKKKFAARVQPAIQVATQCGNMYCGSVYGGLVGLVANIPSETLQGKRIGVFSYGSGLASAMFSLRVVGDTSEMAKQVDLQRRLDDRKVVAPEVYDAMCLLREKAHLQKNFTPAGSIEDILPGTYYLTAVDEMFRRNLVGALIGAKAERVTNRIGQNQNLVVCTSPLPSPRVASPVPKAAATGHNVLRSRLIDDILARKKQKENGSAVADSQPAQPQTKAAASPSAKASGGPAPTTTAASNEEEERGRGKEFESKAPRKVERSVSPGTLPDGRHAKTDGDKGLSYVPPSKSGKLFGRR
;
A
#
# COMPACT_ATOMS: atom_id res chain seq x y z
N MET A 1 9.26 5.55 37.26
CA MET A 1 8.72 5.12 35.95
C MET A 1 9.36 5.99 34.89
N SER A 2 9.59 5.49 33.67
CA SER A 2 9.94 6.40 32.56
C SER A 2 8.77 7.34 32.29
N THR A 3 9.04 8.59 31.93
CA THR A 3 8.03 9.44 31.29
C THR A 3 7.67 8.83 29.94
N ARG A 4 6.37 8.82 29.58
CA ARG A 4 5.99 8.40 28.22
C ARG A 4 6.71 9.30 27.20
N PRO A 5 7.18 8.77 26.08
CA PRO A 5 7.73 9.60 25.02
C PRO A 5 6.67 10.58 24.52
N HIS A 6 7.10 11.81 24.28
CA HIS A 6 6.27 12.86 23.70
C HIS A 6 6.58 12.97 22.20
N SER A 7 5.63 13.54 21.44
CA SER A 7 5.81 13.82 20.01
C SER A 7 6.26 12.59 19.18
N VAL A 8 5.68 11.41 19.46
CA VAL A 8 5.99 10.18 18.72
C VAL A 8 5.53 10.31 17.27
N GLY A 9 6.46 10.17 16.34
CA GLY A 9 6.23 10.53 14.94
C GLY A 9 7.35 10.09 14.01
N ILE A 10 7.25 10.52 12.74
CA ILE A 10 8.24 10.26 11.71
C ILE A 10 9.37 11.30 11.80
N LYS A 11 10.58 10.84 12.07
CA LYS A 11 11.82 11.63 12.23
C LYS A 11 12.62 11.75 10.93
N ALA A 12 12.51 10.77 10.03
CA ALA A 12 13.16 10.77 8.72
C ALA A 12 12.32 9.98 7.68
N LEU A 13 12.39 10.40 6.41
CA LEU A 13 11.72 9.78 5.27
C LEU A 13 12.71 9.46 4.15
N GLU A 14 12.57 8.29 3.53
CA GLU A 14 13.25 7.92 2.28
C GLU A 14 12.28 7.15 1.38
N ILE A 15 12.42 7.33 0.07
CA ILE A 15 11.69 6.56 -0.95
C ILE A 15 12.67 5.88 -1.91
N TYR A 16 12.29 4.73 -2.43
CA TYR A 16 12.86 4.13 -3.62
C TYR A 16 11.74 3.80 -4.62
N PHE A 17 12.05 3.96 -5.90
CA PHE A 17 11.28 3.45 -7.03
C PHE A 17 12.29 3.08 -8.13
N PRO A 18 12.03 2.03 -8.93
CA PRO A 18 12.94 1.62 -10.00
C PRO A 18 13.28 2.73 -10.99
N ALA A 19 14.50 2.66 -11.52
CA ALA A 19 15.07 3.62 -12.44
C ALA A 19 14.37 3.66 -13.81
N GLN A 20 13.63 2.61 -14.15
CA GLN A 20 12.85 2.51 -15.38
C GLN A 20 11.36 2.76 -15.14
N CYS A 21 10.69 3.35 -16.13
CA CYS A 21 9.25 3.50 -16.16
C CYS A 21 8.68 3.46 -17.58
N VAL A 22 7.41 3.10 -17.71
CA VAL A 22 6.65 3.19 -18.97
C VAL A 22 5.71 4.39 -18.89
N ASP A 23 5.55 5.11 -20.01
CA ASP A 23 4.61 6.24 -20.12
C ASP A 23 3.20 5.75 -20.45
N GLN A 24 2.20 6.31 -19.75
CA GLN A 24 0.81 5.86 -19.88
C GLN A 24 0.17 6.29 -21.21
N VAL A 25 0.65 7.34 -21.88
CA VAL A 25 0.17 7.73 -23.22
C VAL A 25 0.64 6.72 -24.28
N GLU A 26 1.85 6.19 -24.14
CA GLU A 26 2.36 5.16 -25.04
C GLU A 26 1.73 3.80 -24.73
N LEU A 27 1.47 3.50 -23.45
CA LEU A 27 0.75 2.30 -23.04
C LEU A 27 -0.71 2.31 -23.51
N GLU A 28 -1.39 3.46 -23.52
CA GLU A 28 -2.73 3.62 -24.12
C GLU A 28 -2.75 3.21 -25.61
N LYS A 29 -1.72 3.60 -26.38
CA LYS A 29 -1.59 3.22 -27.80
C LYS A 29 -1.29 1.73 -27.96
N PHE A 30 -0.37 1.19 -27.15
CA PHE A 30 0.08 -0.21 -27.22
C PHE A 30 -1.04 -1.20 -26.87
N ASP A 31 -1.84 -0.90 -25.84
CA ASP A 31 -3.01 -1.69 -25.47
C ASP A 31 -4.21 -1.52 -26.43
N GLY A 32 -4.11 -0.63 -27.43
CA GLY A 32 -5.17 -0.36 -28.40
C GLY A 32 -6.42 0.31 -27.81
N VAL A 33 -6.25 1.14 -26.77
CA VAL A 33 -7.35 1.76 -26.03
C VAL A 33 -7.55 3.24 -26.41
N ALA A 34 -8.72 3.79 -26.06
CA ALA A 34 -9.00 5.20 -26.28
C ALA A 34 -8.05 6.11 -25.47
N ALA A 35 -7.54 7.15 -26.14
CA ALA A 35 -6.70 8.15 -25.50
C ALA A 35 -7.41 8.79 -24.29
N GLY A 36 -6.67 8.97 -23.19
CA GLY A 36 -7.23 9.42 -21.91
C GLY A 36 -7.70 8.29 -20.99
N LYS A 37 -7.80 7.02 -21.42
CA LYS A 37 -8.29 5.92 -20.56
C LYS A 37 -7.44 5.75 -19.29
N TYR A 38 -6.12 5.88 -19.40
CA TYR A 38 -5.20 5.73 -18.27
C TYR A 38 -4.82 7.10 -17.69
N THR A 39 -4.49 8.06 -18.55
CA THR A 39 -4.05 9.41 -18.17
C THR A 39 -5.14 10.27 -17.55
N ILE A 40 -6.39 10.16 -17.99
CA ILE A 40 -7.54 10.92 -17.44
C ILE A 40 -8.47 10.00 -16.63
N GLY A 41 -8.69 8.77 -17.10
CA GLY A 41 -9.58 7.79 -16.48
C GLY A 41 -9.01 7.20 -15.19
N LEU A 42 -7.74 6.82 -15.17
CA LEU A 42 -7.02 6.39 -13.95
C LEU A 42 -6.26 7.56 -13.29
N GLY A 43 -5.90 8.59 -14.04
CA GLY A 43 -5.11 9.73 -13.55
C GLY A 43 -3.60 9.42 -13.45
N GLN A 44 -3.12 8.41 -14.19
CA GLN A 44 -1.75 7.93 -14.14
C GLN A 44 -0.93 8.50 -15.30
N THR A 45 0.27 9.02 -15.02
CA THR A 45 1.17 9.60 -16.03
C THR A 45 2.25 8.61 -16.45
N LYS A 46 2.90 7.96 -15.48
CA LYS A 46 3.98 6.97 -15.67
C LYS A 46 3.85 5.85 -14.64
N MET A 47 4.44 4.70 -14.95
CA MET A 47 4.46 3.52 -14.08
C MET A 47 5.88 2.97 -14.00
N SER A 48 6.48 2.97 -12.81
CA SER A 48 7.76 2.29 -12.56
C SER A 48 7.55 0.79 -12.41
N PHE A 49 8.55 -0.01 -12.79
CA PHE A 49 8.48 -1.46 -12.74
C PHE A 49 9.86 -2.07 -12.49
N CYS A 50 9.88 -3.29 -11.97
CA CYS A 50 11.08 -4.12 -11.84
C CYS A 50 11.16 -5.14 -12.99
N ASP A 51 12.37 -5.48 -13.42
CA ASP A 51 12.64 -6.67 -14.24
C ASP A 51 12.91 -7.90 -13.32
N ASP A 52 13.86 -8.76 -13.68
CA ASP A 52 14.31 -9.89 -12.85
C ASP A 52 15.54 -9.57 -11.96
N ARG A 53 16.13 -8.36 -12.06
CA ARG A 53 17.19 -7.86 -11.17
C ARG A 53 16.66 -7.33 -9.85
N GLU A 54 15.42 -6.86 -9.81
CA GLU A 54 14.85 -6.20 -8.63
C GLU A 54 13.72 -7.02 -8.00
N ASP A 55 13.79 -7.19 -6.69
CA ASP A 55 12.80 -7.90 -5.88
C ASP A 55 12.53 -7.17 -4.55
N ILE A 56 11.57 -7.64 -3.74
CA ILE A 56 11.22 -6.96 -2.48
C ILE A 56 12.43 -6.82 -1.53
N TYR A 57 13.35 -7.78 -1.50
CA TYR A 57 14.54 -7.69 -0.68
C TYR A 57 15.48 -6.61 -1.22
N SER A 58 15.65 -6.54 -2.54
CA SER A 58 16.54 -5.57 -3.20
C SER A 58 16.04 -4.12 -3.05
N ILE A 59 14.75 -3.86 -3.24
CA ILE A 59 14.19 -2.50 -3.07
C ILE A 59 14.13 -2.09 -1.59
N ALA A 60 13.83 -3.02 -0.68
CA ALA A 60 13.83 -2.74 0.76
C ALA A 60 15.25 -2.47 1.30
N LEU A 61 16.25 -3.26 0.89
CA LEU A 61 17.67 -3.02 1.19
C LEU A 61 18.11 -1.66 0.65
N THR A 62 17.74 -1.31 -0.58
CA THR A 62 18.07 -0.01 -1.18
C THR A 62 17.50 1.15 -0.39
N THR A 63 16.20 1.10 -0.08
CA THR A 63 15.50 2.18 0.64
C THR A 63 16.06 2.36 2.05
N LEU A 64 16.25 1.26 2.78
CA LEU A 64 16.81 1.31 4.13
C LEU A 64 18.27 1.77 4.13
N SER A 65 19.11 1.25 3.23
CA SER A 65 20.51 1.66 3.12
C SER A 65 20.64 3.15 2.77
N SER A 66 19.75 3.69 1.93
CA SER A 66 19.73 5.11 1.59
C SER A 66 19.28 5.98 2.77
N LEU A 67 18.21 5.59 3.50
CA LEU A 67 17.78 6.24 4.75
C LEU A 67 18.93 6.33 5.76
N ILE A 68 19.61 5.20 6.03
CA ILE A 68 20.73 5.13 6.97
C ILE A 68 21.86 6.08 6.58
N LYS A 69 22.25 6.07 5.30
CA LYS A 69 23.38 6.87 4.77
C LYS A 69 23.06 8.37 4.75
N LYS A 70 21.88 8.77 4.28
CA LYS A 70 21.49 10.18 4.14
C LYS A 70 21.34 10.87 5.50
N TYR A 71 20.63 10.23 6.42
CA TYR A 71 20.38 10.78 7.77
C TYR A 71 21.44 10.38 8.80
N LYS A 72 22.49 9.64 8.40
CA LYS A 72 23.63 9.22 9.24
C LYS A 72 23.21 8.46 10.50
N ILE A 73 22.26 7.55 10.34
CA ILE A 73 21.64 6.80 11.44
C ILE A 73 22.65 5.79 12.00
N ASP A 74 23.05 5.94 13.27
CA ASP A 74 23.76 4.87 13.99
C ASP A 74 22.79 3.73 14.31
N LEU A 75 22.99 2.59 13.65
CA LEU A 75 22.16 1.41 13.77
C LEU A 75 22.13 0.80 15.17
N LYS A 76 23.07 1.14 16.06
CA LYS A 76 23.00 0.72 17.49
C LYS A 76 21.81 1.34 18.20
N ASN A 77 21.38 2.53 17.77
CA ASN A 77 20.27 3.29 18.34
C ASN A 77 18.91 2.98 17.70
N ILE A 78 18.80 1.82 17.02
CA ILE A 78 17.55 1.27 16.49
C ILE A 78 17.14 0.05 17.32
N GLY A 79 15.95 0.09 17.94
CA GLY A 79 15.41 -0.98 18.77
C GLY A 79 14.34 -1.83 18.09
N ARG A 80 13.71 -1.33 17.03
CA ARG A 80 12.73 -2.06 16.21
C ARG A 80 12.96 -1.83 14.72
N LEU A 81 12.79 -2.87 13.91
CA LEU A 81 12.70 -2.80 12.46
C LEU A 81 11.55 -3.70 12.00
N GLU A 82 10.54 -3.13 11.34
CA GLU A 82 9.35 -3.89 10.90
C GLU A 82 9.02 -3.59 9.43
N VAL A 83 8.58 -4.60 8.68
CA VAL A 83 8.32 -4.50 7.24
C VAL A 83 6.84 -4.72 6.94
N GLY A 84 6.27 -3.84 6.11
CA GLY A 84 4.95 -4.01 5.53
C GLY A 84 5.05 -4.28 4.02
N THR A 85 4.58 -5.44 3.57
CA THR A 85 4.61 -5.85 2.15
C THR A 85 3.51 -6.88 1.87
N GLU A 86 3.10 -7.00 0.62
CA GLU A 86 2.33 -8.12 0.06
C GLU A 86 3.04 -8.83 -1.11
N THR A 87 4.34 -8.55 -1.30
CA THR A 87 5.22 -9.12 -2.33
C THR A 87 6.01 -10.30 -1.73
N MET A 88 5.34 -11.43 -1.52
CA MET A 88 5.93 -12.58 -0.82
C MET A 88 6.88 -13.40 -1.72
N LEU A 89 8.14 -13.55 -1.28
CA LEU A 89 9.15 -14.42 -1.92
C LEU A 89 9.42 -15.73 -1.15
N ASP A 90 9.17 -15.72 0.15
CA ASP A 90 9.31 -16.86 1.05
C ASP A 90 8.10 -16.85 2.01
N LYS A 91 7.63 -18.03 2.40
CA LYS A 91 6.41 -18.21 3.22
C LYS A 91 6.70 -18.27 4.73
N SER A 92 7.96 -18.09 5.13
CA SER A 92 8.42 -18.16 6.52
C SER A 92 9.57 -17.18 6.80
N LYS A 93 10.54 -17.05 5.89
CA LYS A 93 11.65 -16.09 6.04
C LYS A 93 11.20 -14.67 5.69
N SER A 94 11.15 -13.81 6.71
CA SER A 94 10.80 -12.40 6.59
C SER A 94 11.81 -11.56 5.80
N VAL A 95 11.34 -10.57 5.04
CA VAL A 95 12.12 -9.46 4.48
C VAL A 95 12.92 -8.78 5.60
N LYS A 96 12.33 -8.58 6.79
CA LYS A 96 13.03 -8.08 7.98
C LYS A 96 14.32 -8.85 8.27
N SER A 97 14.30 -10.18 8.18
CA SER A 97 15.49 -11.03 8.36
C SER A 97 16.51 -10.96 7.21
N VAL A 98 16.15 -10.36 6.08
CA VAL A 98 17.07 -9.99 4.96
C VAL A 98 17.53 -8.53 5.08
N LEU A 99 16.87 -7.69 5.88
CA LEU A 99 17.36 -6.35 6.19
C LEU A 99 18.42 -6.34 7.31
N MET A 100 18.43 -7.35 8.19
CA MET A 100 19.39 -7.44 9.30
C MET A 100 20.87 -7.54 8.86
N GLN A 101 21.17 -7.92 7.61
CA GLN A 101 22.55 -7.87 7.08
C GLN A 101 23.11 -6.44 7.02
N LEU A 102 22.26 -5.40 6.96
CA LEU A 102 22.72 -4.01 7.10
C LEU A 102 23.19 -3.66 8.53
N PHE A 103 22.85 -4.48 9.52
CA PHE A 103 23.18 -4.26 10.94
C PHE A 103 24.44 -5.02 11.37
N GLU A 104 24.98 -5.94 10.57
CA GLU A 104 26.09 -6.83 10.95
C GLU A 104 27.34 -6.05 11.41
N GLU A 105 27.77 -5.02 10.66
CA GLU A 105 28.91 -4.16 11.03
C GLU A 105 28.69 -3.40 12.36
N SER A 106 27.43 -3.16 12.75
CA SER A 106 27.09 -2.48 14.01
C SER A 106 27.08 -3.41 15.22
N GLY A 107 26.97 -4.73 15.00
CA GLY A 107 26.72 -5.74 16.03
C GLY A 107 25.31 -5.72 16.66
N ASN A 108 24.42 -4.81 16.26
CA ASN A 108 23.09 -4.69 16.84
C ASN A 108 22.11 -5.73 16.26
N HIS A 109 22.09 -6.92 16.87
CA HIS A 109 21.12 -7.97 16.57
C HIS A 109 19.89 -7.93 17.49
N ASN A 110 19.92 -7.17 18.58
CA ASN A 110 18.78 -6.99 19.49
C ASN A 110 17.82 -5.94 18.93
N VAL A 111 17.08 -6.31 17.88
CA VAL A 111 16.14 -5.44 17.17
C VAL A 111 14.82 -6.17 17.00
N GLU A 112 13.75 -5.65 17.59
CA GLU A 112 12.38 -6.18 17.47
C GLU A 112 11.80 -6.04 16.04
N GLY A 113 10.62 -6.60 15.82
CA GLY A 113 9.86 -6.52 14.56
C GLY A 113 10.18 -7.66 13.58
N ILE A 114 9.23 -7.89 12.67
CA ILE A 114 9.21 -8.94 11.62
C ILE A 114 8.48 -8.37 10.38
N ASP A 115 7.85 -9.20 9.55
CA ASP A 115 6.99 -8.75 8.44
C ASP A 115 5.52 -8.81 8.83
N THR A 116 4.71 -7.83 8.41
CA THR A 116 3.26 -7.81 8.63
C THR A 116 2.50 -7.56 7.33
N VAL A 117 1.44 -8.35 7.09
CA VAL A 117 0.83 -8.54 5.78
C VAL A 117 -0.70 -8.48 5.89
N ASN A 118 -1.33 -7.54 5.18
CA ASN A 118 -2.74 -7.61 4.78
C ASN A 118 -2.91 -6.74 3.53
N ALA A 119 -2.52 -7.28 2.36
CA ALA A 119 -2.40 -6.51 1.13
C ALA A 119 -1.65 -5.17 1.39
N CYS A 120 -2.09 -4.09 0.73
CA CYS A 120 -1.53 -2.75 0.84
C CYS A 120 -1.61 -2.10 2.25
N PHE A 121 -2.28 -2.72 3.23
CA PHE A 121 -2.36 -2.19 4.61
C PHE A 121 -1.13 -2.54 5.47
N GLY A 122 -0.29 -3.50 5.04
CA GLY A 122 0.86 -3.98 5.83
C GLY A 122 1.78 -2.87 6.35
N GLY A 123 2.10 -1.89 5.51
CA GLY A 123 2.91 -0.73 5.91
C GLY A 123 2.30 0.09 7.05
N THR A 124 0.97 0.21 7.10
CA THR A 124 0.28 0.94 8.17
C THR A 124 0.15 0.13 9.45
N ASN A 125 0.01 -1.20 9.37
CA ASN A 125 0.10 -2.03 10.55
C ASN A 125 1.50 -1.95 11.18
N ALA A 126 2.57 -1.96 10.37
CA ALA A 126 3.94 -1.78 10.85
C ALA A 126 4.17 -0.40 11.50
N VAL A 127 3.64 0.69 10.92
CA VAL A 127 3.66 2.02 11.55
C VAL A 127 2.93 2.03 12.90
N PHE A 128 1.73 1.43 12.98
CA PHE A 128 1.01 1.35 14.25
C PHE A 128 1.77 0.51 15.28
N ASN A 129 2.36 -0.62 14.89
CA ASN A 129 3.18 -1.45 15.79
C ASN A 129 4.44 -0.71 16.28
N ALA A 130 5.10 0.07 15.42
CA ALA A 130 6.23 0.91 15.81
C ALA A 130 5.85 2.00 16.83
N ILE A 131 4.75 2.75 16.59
CA ILE A 131 4.26 3.76 17.54
C ILE A 131 3.89 3.08 18.87
N ASN A 132 3.10 2.00 18.80
CA ASN A 132 2.66 1.27 20.00
C ASN A 132 3.85 0.71 20.80
N TRP A 133 4.92 0.28 20.13
CA TRP A 133 6.17 -0.17 20.77
C TRP A 133 6.88 0.97 21.48
N VAL A 134 7.07 2.13 20.83
CA VAL A 134 7.67 3.33 21.44
C VAL A 134 6.86 3.80 22.66
N GLU A 135 5.53 3.77 22.59
CA GLU A 135 4.64 4.16 23.70
C GLU A 135 4.52 3.11 24.82
N SER A 136 5.17 1.94 24.69
CA SER A 136 5.03 0.78 25.61
C SER A 136 6.06 0.75 26.74
N SER A 137 5.84 -0.15 27.71
CA SER A 137 6.83 -0.53 28.72
C SER A 137 7.98 -1.40 28.21
N ALA A 138 7.97 -1.78 26.93
CA ALA A 138 9.07 -2.51 26.27
C ALA A 138 10.00 -1.57 25.47
N TRP A 139 9.69 -0.27 25.39
CA TRP A 139 10.57 0.70 24.76
C TRP A 139 11.87 0.86 25.55
N ASP A 140 12.99 0.78 24.85
CA ASP A 140 14.35 0.81 25.40
C ASP A 140 15.08 2.15 25.15
N GLY A 141 14.35 3.17 24.71
CA GLY A 141 14.88 4.50 24.37
C GLY A 141 15.37 4.64 22.93
N ARG A 142 15.43 3.56 22.15
CA ARG A 142 15.91 3.57 20.75
C ARG A 142 14.79 3.90 19.76
N ASP A 143 15.15 4.37 18.57
CA ASP A 143 14.19 4.61 17.49
C ASP A 143 13.70 3.28 16.87
N ALA A 144 12.54 3.32 16.23
CA ALA A 144 12.02 2.27 15.38
C ALA A 144 12.22 2.64 13.90
N ILE A 145 12.37 1.64 13.02
CA ILE A 145 12.30 1.81 11.58
C ILE A 145 11.15 0.99 11.02
N VAL A 146 10.37 1.58 10.11
CA VAL A 146 9.37 0.88 9.31
C VAL A 146 9.74 0.97 7.84
N VAL A 147 9.67 -0.16 7.14
CA VAL A 147 9.88 -0.25 5.69
C VAL A 147 8.59 -0.75 5.04
N ALA A 148 8.00 0.04 4.14
CA ALA A 148 6.74 -0.27 3.48
C ALA A 148 6.93 -0.25 1.96
N GLY A 149 6.84 -1.39 1.28
CA GLY A 149 7.16 -1.46 -0.15
C GLY A 149 6.79 -2.77 -0.82
N ASP A 150 6.68 -2.71 -2.14
CA ASP A 150 6.06 -3.75 -2.97
C ASP A 150 6.37 -3.60 -4.47
N ILE A 151 6.09 -4.68 -5.20
CA ILE A 151 6.08 -4.71 -6.67
C ILE A 151 4.66 -5.11 -7.11
N ALA A 152 3.90 -4.13 -7.59
CA ALA A 152 2.50 -4.28 -8.00
C ALA A 152 2.40 -4.72 -9.47
N LEU A 153 2.31 -6.04 -9.67
CA LEU A 153 2.25 -6.68 -10.97
C LEU A 153 0.85 -7.27 -11.26
N TYR A 154 0.36 -7.09 -12.49
CA TYR A 154 -0.90 -7.66 -12.96
C TYR A 154 -0.75 -8.30 -14.35
N ASN A 155 -1.56 -9.32 -14.61
CA ASN A 155 -1.64 -9.99 -15.92
C ASN A 155 -2.19 -9.03 -17.00
N LYS A 156 -2.06 -9.38 -18.29
CA LYS A 156 -2.56 -8.57 -19.41
C LYS A 156 -4.06 -8.32 -19.29
N GLY A 157 -4.45 -7.05 -19.32
CA GLY A 157 -5.83 -6.61 -19.13
C GLY A 157 -5.91 -5.28 -18.39
N ASN A 158 -7.13 -4.85 -18.06
CA ASN A 158 -7.43 -3.50 -17.55
C ASN A 158 -6.74 -3.11 -16.23
N ALA A 159 -6.19 -4.07 -15.47
CA ALA A 159 -5.47 -3.82 -14.21
C ALA A 159 -3.95 -3.61 -14.41
N ARG A 160 -3.37 -4.01 -15.54
CA ARG A 160 -1.92 -3.80 -15.81
C ARG A 160 -1.48 -2.33 -15.72
N PRO A 161 -2.23 -1.34 -16.22
CA PRO A 161 -1.87 0.08 -16.10
C PRO A 161 -1.97 0.64 -14.67
N THR A 162 -2.53 -0.11 -13.71
CA THR A 162 -2.58 0.24 -12.27
C THR A 162 -1.51 -0.47 -11.45
N GLY A 163 -0.52 -1.09 -12.09
CA GLY A 163 0.69 -1.59 -11.44
C GLY A 163 1.61 -0.47 -10.97
N GLY A 164 2.81 -0.86 -10.54
CA GLY A 164 3.86 0.03 -10.04
C GLY A 164 4.92 -0.72 -9.26
N ALA A 165 5.95 -0.02 -8.81
CA ALA A 165 6.97 -0.59 -7.93
C ALA A 165 7.63 0.51 -7.09
N GLY A 166 7.87 0.23 -5.81
CA GLY A 166 8.56 1.15 -4.92
C GLY A 166 8.45 0.80 -3.45
N CYS A 167 9.21 1.51 -2.63
CA CYS A 167 9.35 1.27 -1.21
C CYS A 167 9.63 2.59 -0.46
N VAL A 168 9.12 2.73 0.76
CA VAL A 168 9.34 3.88 1.64
C VAL A 168 9.91 3.38 2.96
N ALA A 169 10.96 4.02 3.46
CA ALA A 169 11.53 3.75 4.78
C ALA A 169 11.33 4.98 5.69
N MET A 170 10.94 4.72 6.93
CA MET A 170 10.54 5.73 7.90
C MET A 170 11.24 5.48 9.23
N LEU A 171 11.99 6.47 9.73
CA LEU A 171 12.49 6.47 11.11
C LEU A 171 11.38 7.02 12.02
N ILE A 172 11.03 6.29 13.07
CA ILE A 172 9.93 6.61 13.99
C ILE A 172 10.46 6.65 15.44
N GLY A 173 10.09 7.69 16.18
CA GLY A 173 10.50 7.84 17.58
C GLY A 173 9.95 9.14 18.19
N PRO A 174 10.40 9.51 19.41
CA PRO A 174 10.02 10.78 20.05
C PRO A 174 10.57 12.00 19.31
N ASP A 175 10.05 13.18 19.68
CA ASP A 175 10.52 14.50 19.25
C ASP A 175 10.56 14.68 17.72
N ALA A 176 9.62 14.05 17.02
CA ALA A 176 9.52 14.06 15.57
C ALA A 176 8.87 15.36 15.03
N PRO A 177 9.27 15.84 13.83
CA PRO A 177 8.58 16.93 13.15
C PRO A 177 7.19 16.54 12.62
N LEU A 178 6.94 15.24 12.38
CA LEU A 178 5.67 14.70 11.89
C LEU A 178 5.04 13.75 12.94
N VAL A 179 4.34 14.31 13.93
CA VAL A 179 3.79 13.60 15.09
C VAL A 179 2.46 12.93 14.75
N PHE A 180 2.26 11.66 15.13
CA PHE A 180 0.94 11.02 15.04
C PHE A 180 0.03 11.52 16.17
N GLU A 181 -1.22 11.89 15.88
CA GLU A 181 -2.12 12.35 16.95
C GLU A 181 -2.66 11.16 17.79
N PRO A 182 -2.35 11.07 19.10
CA PRO A 182 -2.69 9.88 19.89
C PRO A 182 -4.19 9.60 19.96
N GLY A 183 -4.58 8.35 19.78
CA GLY A 183 -5.97 7.89 19.82
C GLY A 183 -6.84 8.26 18.60
N LEU A 184 -6.40 9.15 17.71
CA LEU A 184 -7.10 9.49 16.47
C LEU A 184 -6.82 8.46 15.35
N ARG A 185 -7.29 7.23 15.59
CA ARG A 185 -7.28 6.12 14.61
C ARG A 185 -8.70 5.54 14.47
N GLY A 186 -9.30 5.74 13.30
CA GLY A 186 -10.58 5.13 12.89
C GLY A 186 -10.33 3.95 11.97
N THR A 187 -10.41 2.73 12.51
CA THR A 187 -10.10 1.48 11.79
C THR A 187 -11.37 0.76 11.33
N HIS A 188 -11.35 0.17 10.13
CA HIS A 188 -12.37 -0.75 9.64
C HIS A 188 -11.73 -2.01 9.05
N VAL A 189 -12.25 -3.19 9.43
CA VAL A 189 -11.80 -4.51 8.99
C VAL A 189 -13.04 -5.37 8.79
N GLU A 190 -13.12 -6.06 7.65
CA GLU A 190 -14.20 -7.00 7.32
C GLU A 190 -13.69 -8.10 6.39
N HIS A 191 -14.41 -9.21 6.27
CA HIS A 191 -14.05 -10.26 5.31
C HIS A 191 -14.59 -9.93 3.91
N ALA A 192 -13.69 -9.86 2.93
CA ALA A 192 -13.99 -9.63 1.52
C ALA A 192 -13.06 -10.46 0.60
N TYR A 193 -13.49 -10.68 -0.64
CA TYR A 193 -12.71 -11.28 -1.73
C TYR A 193 -12.59 -10.29 -2.91
N ASP A 194 -12.24 -9.03 -2.61
CA ASP A 194 -12.18 -7.95 -3.59
C ASP A 194 -10.87 -7.95 -4.40
N PHE A 195 -9.75 -8.21 -3.72
CA PHE A 195 -8.44 -8.52 -4.32
C PHE A 195 -7.71 -9.49 -3.38
N TYR A 196 -7.13 -10.55 -3.93
CA TYR A 196 -6.43 -11.59 -3.15
C TYR A 196 -5.45 -12.41 -4.00
N LYS A 197 -4.45 -13.02 -3.36
CA LYS A 197 -3.42 -13.87 -3.99
C LYS A 197 -3.49 -15.31 -3.46
N PRO A 198 -4.44 -16.15 -3.94
CA PRO A 198 -4.62 -17.53 -3.48
C PRO A 198 -3.66 -18.50 -4.18
N ASP A 199 -3.26 -18.19 -5.41
CA ASP A 199 -2.31 -18.98 -6.19
C ASP A 199 -0.89 -18.61 -5.78
N LEU A 200 -0.26 -19.50 -5.00
CA LEU A 200 1.12 -19.35 -4.53
C LEU A 200 2.16 -19.72 -5.61
N THR A 201 1.74 -19.88 -6.87
CA THR A 201 2.62 -20.11 -8.03
C THR A 201 2.69 -18.90 -8.99
N SER A 202 2.00 -17.80 -8.67
CA SER A 202 1.91 -16.59 -9.48
C SER A 202 2.05 -15.32 -8.64
N GLU A 203 2.66 -14.26 -9.22
CA GLU A 203 2.61 -12.91 -8.61
C GLU A 203 1.28 -12.19 -8.90
N TYR A 204 0.49 -12.68 -9.85
CA TYR A 204 -0.72 -12.02 -10.32
C TYR A 204 -1.90 -12.24 -9.35
N PRO A 205 -2.55 -11.16 -8.86
CA PRO A 205 -3.70 -11.27 -7.97
C PRO A 205 -5.00 -11.62 -8.73
N TYR A 206 -5.92 -12.26 -8.02
CA TYR A 206 -7.34 -12.34 -8.39
C TYR A 206 -8.01 -11.04 -7.93
N VAL A 207 -8.79 -10.41 -8.81
CA VAL A 207 -9.35 -9.06 -8.58
C VAL A 207 -10.75 -8.97 -9.15
N ASP A 208 -11.73 -8.64 -8.31
CA ASP A 208 -12.99 -8.05 -8.78
C ASP A 208 -12.84 -6.52 -8.80
N GLY A 209 -12.69 -5.97 -10.01
CA GLY A 209 -12.46 -4.54 -10.22
C GLY A 209 -13.66 -3.64 -9.92
N GLN A 210 -14.86 -4.17 -9.72
CA GLN A 210 -16.02 -3.39 -9.26
C GLN A 210 -16.22 -3.51 -7.75
N PHE A 211 -16.11 -4.73 -7.21
CA PHE A 211 -16.22 -4.98 -5.78
C PHE A 211 -15.08 -4.31 -4.99
N SER A 212 -13.85 -4.27 -5.52
CA SER A 212 -12.74 -3.52 -4.90
C SER A 212 -12.98 -2.00 -4.82
N LEU A 213 -13.67 -1.42 -5.80
CA LEU A 213 -14.09 0.00 -5.74
C LEU A 213 -15.17 0.24 -4.68
N GLN A 214 -16.12 -0.70 -4.53
CA GLN A 214 -17.13 -0.67 -3.47
C GLN A 214 -16.50 -0.84 -2.08
N CYS A 215 -15.65 -1.85 -1.90
CA CYS A 215 -14.93 -2.13 -0.65
C CYS A 215 -14.02 -0.97 -0.22
N TYR A 216 -13.26 -0.36 -1.14
CA TYR A 216 -12.47 0.84 -0.84
C TYR A 216 -13.40 2.00 -0.42
N THR A 217 -14.46 2.29 -1.18
CA THR A 217 -15.38 3.42 -0.90
C THR A 217 -16.11 3.24 0.43
N LYS A 218 -16.55 2.01 0.74
CA LYS A 218 -17.12 1.61 2.02
C LYS A 218 -16.12 1.76 3.16
N ALA A 219 -14.85 1.36 2.96
CA ALA A 219 -13.80 1.53 3.95
C ALA A 219 -13.48 3.01 4.23
N VAL A 220 -13.54 3.89 3.22
CA VAL A 220 -13.45 5.35 3.41
C VAL A 220 -14.56 5.83 4.35
N ASP A 221 -15.82 5.45 4.10
CA ASP A 221 -16.95 5.80 4.97
C ASP A 221 -16.73 5.31 6.41
N LYS A 222 -16.43 4.01 6.59
CA LYS A 222 -16.34 3.41 7.94
C LYS A 222 -15.15 3.96 8.73
N CYS A 223 -13.98 4.11 8.11
CA CYS A 223 -12.81 4.71 8.75
C CYS A 223 -13.03 6.18 9.11
N TYR A 224 -13.67 6.96 8.24
CA TYR A 224 -13.93 8.38 8.53
C TYR A 224 -14.93 8.57 9.66
N ASN A 225 -16.03 7.80 9.65
CA ASN A 225 -17.00 7.80 10.75
C ASN A 225 -16.37 7.35 12.08
N ALA A 226 -15.51 6.32 12.06
CA ALA A 226 -14.77 5.86 13.23
C ALA A 226 -13.77 6.93 13.75
N TYR A 227 -13.08 7.64 12.85
CA TYR A 227 -12.18 8.75 13.19
C TYR A 227 -12.95 9.91 13.82
N ASN A 228 -14.08 10.30 13.21
CA ASN A 228 -14.95 11.36 13.72
C ASN A 228 -15.56 11.01 15.09
N ALA A 229 -15.90 9.74 15.33
CA ALA A 229 -16.31 9.24 16.65
C ALA A 229 -15.17 9.32 17.68
N ARG A 230 -13.95 8.88 17.33
CA ARG A 230 -12.77 8.98 18.20
C ARG A 230 -12.44 10.41 18.59
N GLU A 231 -12.49 11.36 17.66
CA GLU A 231 -12.23 12.77 17.98
C GLU A 231 -13.29 13.34 18.94
N LYS A 232 -14.57 12.98 18.77
CA LYS A 232 -15.64 13.35 19.72
C LYS A 232 -15.36 12.78 21.12
N THR A 233 -14.94 11.51 21.23
CA THR A 233 -14.57 10.90 22.53
C THR A 233 -13.39 11.61 23.19
N ILE A 234 -12.31 11.88 22.46
CA ILE A 234 -11.09 12.49 23.01
C ILE A 234 -11.35 13.94 23.44
N LYS A 235 -12.08 14.72 22.62
CA LYS A 235 -12.53 16.08 23.01
C LYS A 235 -13.36 16.08 24.29
N ALA A 236 -14.27 15.10 24.46
CA ALA A 236 -15.05 14.98 25.69
C ALA A 236 -14.19 14.63 26.93
N GLN A 237 -13.16 13.78 26.77
CA GLN A 237 -12.22 13.43 27.85
C GLN A 237 -11.35 14.63 28.27
N LEU A 238 -10.86 15.42 27.31
CA LEU A 238 -10.08 16.64 27.57
C LEU A 238 -10.95 17.72 28.23
N ASN A 239 -12.14 17.99 27.70
CA ASN A 239 -13.05 19.00 28.26
C ASN A 239 -13.57 18.60 29.65
N GLY A 240 -13.81 17.30 29.90
CA GLY A 240 -14.11 16.77 31.23
C GLY A 240 -12.99 16.93 32.26
N SER A 241 -11.80 17.37 31.82
CA SER A 241 -10.64 17.67 32.67
C SER A 241 -10.39 19.19 32.84
N ALA A 242 -11.24 20.06 32.28
CA ALA A 242 -10.99 21.51 32.21
C ALA A 242 -12.24 22.37 32.49
N ASN A 243 -12.30 22.97 33.69
CA ASN A 243 -13.19 24.09 33.98
C ASN A 243 -12.59 25.39 33.40
N GLY A 244 -13.09 25.90 32.28
CA GLY A 244 -12.70 27.24 31.81
C GLY A 244 -13.14 27.62 30.39
N SER A 245 -13.88 28.71 30.31
CA SER A 245 -14.26 29.53 29.15
C SER A 245 -13.51 29.32 27.82
N ALA A 246 -14.27 28.99 26.76
CA ALA A 246 -13.85 29.25 25.38
C ALA A 246 -14.20 30.69 24.99
N ASN A 247 -13.20 31.55 24.77
CA ASN A 247 -13.42 32.91 24.26
C ASN A 247 -13.66 32.87 22.74
N GLY A 248 -14.88 33.21 22.32
CA GLY A 248 -15.23 33.29 20.90
C GLY A 248 -14.70 34.56 20.22
N HIS A 249 -13.88 34.40 19.19
CA HIS A 249 -13.59 35.44 18.21
C HIS A 249 -13.94 34.92 16.82
N ALA A 250 -15.22 35.09 16.45
CA ALA A 250 -15.71 34.74 15.13
C ALA A 250 -15.21 35.78 14.11
N ALA A 251 -14.18 35.39 13.34
CA ALA A 251 -14.01 35.94 12.00
C ALA A 251 -15.20 35.50 11.12
N LYS A 252 -15.35 36.11 9.93
CA LYS A 252 -16.26 35.56 8.91
C LYS A 252 -15.64 34.30 8.32
N GLU A 253 -15.90 33.15 8.93
CA GLU A 253 -15.48 31.86 8.40
C GLU A 253 -16.32 31.48 7.17
N GLU A 254 -15.65 30.91 6.16
CA GLU A 254 -16.31 30.14 5.10
C GLU A 254 -17.09 28.96 5.73
N PRO A 255 -18.19 28.49 5.11
CA PRO A 255 -18.94 27.32 5.60
C PRO A 255 -18.02 26.11 5.80
N SER A 256 -17.73 25.80 7.06
CA SER A 256 -16.72 24.82 7.44
C SER A 256 -17.36 23.44 7.65
N THR A 257 -16.81 22.46 6.93
CA THR A 257 -17.25 21.06 7.00
C THR A 257 -16.30 20.26 7.88
N PRO A 258 -16.72 19.14 8.49
CA PRO A 258 -15.81 18.28 9.23
C PRO A 258 -14.53 17.91 8.44
N LEU A 259 -14.57 17.77 7.11
CA LEU A 259 -13.41 17.55 6.23
C LEU A 259 -12.38 18.70 6.28
N ASP A 260 -12.79 19.93 6.60
CA ASP A 260 -11.89 21.09 6.75
C ASP A 260 -10.99 21.03 7.99
N ARG A 261 -11.16 20.02 8.86
CA ARG A 261 -10.17 19.68 9.90
C ARG A 261 -8.80 19.27 9.35
N PHE A 262 -8.72 18.89 8.08
CA PHE A 262 -7.49 18.45 7.42
C PHE A 262 -7.01 19.51 6.44
N ASP A 263 -5.83 20.08 6.70
CA ASP A 263 -5.15 21.00 5.78
C ASP A 263 -4.63 20.25 4.54
N TYR A 264 -4.19 19.01 4.71
CA TYR A 264 -3.71 18.12 3.66
C TYR A 264 -4.23 16.70 3.89
N MET A 265 -4.34 15.89 2.84
CA MET A 265 -4.60 14.46 2.98
C MET A 265 -3.77 13.58 2.05
N ALA A 266 -3.27 12.47 2.59
CA ALA A 266 -2.66 11.37 1.86
C ALA A 266 -3.60 10.15 1.86
N PHE A 267 -3.61 9.38 0.77
CA PHE A 267 -4.45 8.20 0.60
C PHE A 267 -3.59 7.06 0.03
N HIS A 268 -3.90 5.81 0.38
CA HIS A 268 -3.47 4.66 -0.43
C HIS A 268 -4.02 4.82 -1.85
N ALA A 269 -3.15 4.87 -2.84
CA ALA A 269 -3.49 5.23 -4.21
C ALA A 269 -3.21 4.08 -5.20
N PRO A 270 -4.21 3.21 -5.47
CA PRO A 270 -4.20 2.32 -6.64
C PRO A 270 -4.25 3.12 -7.95
N THR A 271 -5.00 4.22 -7.95
CA THR A 271 -5.12 5.18 -9.04
C THR A 271 -5.37 6.57 -8.47
N CYS A 272 -4.85 7.61 -9.13
CA CYS A 272 -5.13 8.99 -8.73
C CYS A 272 -6.62 9.36 -8.89
N LYS A 273 -7.33 8.72 -9.83
CA LYS A 273 -8.79 8.86 -9.95
C LYS A 273 -9.51 8.40 -8.70
N LEU A 274 -9.20 7.21 -8.18
CA LEU A 274 -9.85 6.68 -6.98
C LEU A 274 -9.66 7.65 -5.82
N VAL A 275 -8.45 8.15 -5.59
CA VAL A 275 -8.17 9.16 -4.54
C VAL A 275 -9.06 10.41 -4.69
N SER A 276 -9.29 10.90 -5.92
CA SER A 276 -10.19 12.04 -6.15
C SER A 276 -11.67 11.73 -5.85
N LYS A 277 -12.13 10.50 -6.12
CA LYS A 277 -13.47 10.03 -5.71
C LYS A 277 -13.57 9.86 -4.19
N SER A 278 -12.54 9.33 -3.55
CA SER A 278 -12.49 9.10 -2.10
C SER A 278 -12.47 10.40 -1.30
N TYR A 279 -11.75 11.43 -1.77
CA TYR A 279 -11.79 12.75 -1.15
C TYR A 279 -13.18 13.42 -1.30
N ALA A 280 -13.83 13.26 -2.46
CA ALA A 280 -15.22 13.65 -2.64
C ALA A 280 -16.19 12.89 -1.71
N ARG A 281 -15.97 11.57 -1.52
CA ARG A 281 -16.78 10.72 -0.64
C ARG A 281 -16.73 11.15 0.83
N LEU A 282 -15.60 11.70 1.31
CA LEU A 282 -15.53 12.29 2.66
C LEU A 282 -16.50 13.47 2.82
N LEU A 283 -16.55 14.36 1.82
CA LEU A 283 -17.48 15.49 1.84
C LEU A 283 -18.95 15.05 1.70
N TYR A 284 -19.21 13.92 1.03
CA TYR A 284 -20.54 13.29 1.02
C TYR A 284 -20.95 12.73 2.40
N ASN A 285 -20.01 12.17 3.17
CA ASN A 285 -20.28 11.75 4.55
C ASN A 285 -20.62 12.96 5.45
N ASP A 286 -20.01 14.12 5.21
CA ASP A 286 -20.34 15.35 5.92
C ASP A 286 -21.74 15.87 5.56
N PHE A 287 -22.11 15.84 4.28
CA PHE A 287 -23.47 16.15 3.82
C PHE A 287 -24.53 15.21 4.41
N LEU A 288 -24.25 13.90 4.50
CA LEU A 288 -25.14 12.95 5.18
C LEU A 288 -25.26 13.18 6.70
N ALA A 289 -24.33 13.92 7.31
CA ALA A 289 -24.33 14.22 8.74
C ALA A 289 -24.93 15.60 9.08
N ASP A 290 -24.90 16.54 8.13
CA ASP A 290 -25.36 17.93 8.26
C ASP A 290 -25.78 18.48 6.88
N PRO A 291 -26.92 18.04 6.31
CA PRO A 291 -27.32 18.41 4.95
C PRO A 291 -27.72 19.88 4.81
N GLU A 292 -28.16 20.50 5.91
CA GLU A 292 -28.52 21.92 6.01
C GLU A 292 -27.30 22.86 6.07
N ASN A 293 -26.08 22.31 6.08
CA ASN A 293 -24.86 23.12 6.12
C ASN A 293 -24.77 24.04 4.88
N PRO A 294 -24.44 25.33 5.03
CA PRO A 294 -24.33 26.25 3.89
C PRO A 294 -23.30 25.82 2.83
N ALA A 295 -22.36 24.92 3.15
CA ALA A 295 -21.45 24.30 2.19
C ALA A 295 -22.16 23.41 1.13
N PHE A 296 -23.42 23.02 1.37
CA PHE A 296 -24.20 22.11 0.54
C PHE A 296 -25.44 22.76 -0.10
N ALA A 297 -25.60 24.08 -0.02
CA ALA A 297 -26.78 24.79 -0.55
C ALA A 297 -27.00 24.65 -2.09
N GLU A 298 -26.01 24.17 -2.85
CA GLU A 298 -26.11 23.84 -4.28
C GLU A 298 -26.26 22.32 -4.55
N ILE A 299 -26.36 21.49 -3.51
CA ILE A 299 -26.49 20.03 -3.61
C ILE A 299 -27.97 19.63 -3.59
N ALA A 300 -28.36 18.78 -4.54
CA ALA A 300 -29.71 18.24 -4.64
C ALA A 300 -30.01 17.31 -3.44
N PRO A 301 -31.05 17.59 -2.61
CA PRO A 301 -31.33 16.83 -1.38
C PRO A 301 -31.53 15.33 -1.59
N GLU A 302 -32.07 14.95 -2.75
CA GLU A 302 -32.35 13.57 -3.14
C GLU A 302 -31.07 12.71 -3.19
N LEU A 303 -29.89 13.34 -3.34
CA LEU A 303 -28.60 12.64 -3.25
C LEU A 303 -28.33 12.08 -1.84
N GLY A 304 -28.96 12.61 -0.80
CA GLY A 304 -28.89 12.10 0.57
C GLY A 304 -29.86 10.95 0.85
N GLU A 305 -30.86 10.75 -0.03
CA GLU A 305 -31.88 9.69 0.09
C GLU A 305 -31.46 8.39 -0.61
N ILE A 306 -30.35 8.41 -1.37
CA ILE A 306 -29.82 7.25 -2.09
C ILE A 306 -29.39 6.16 -1.10
N GLU A 307 -29.94 4.95 -1.27
CA GLU A 307 -29.61 3.77 -0.47
C GLU A 307 -28.08 3.54 -0.40
N TYR A 308 -27.60 3.12 0.77
CA TYR A 308 -26.17 3.08 1.07
C TYR A 308 -25.34 2.26 0.07
N GLN A 309 -25.74 1.04 -0.30
CA GLN A 309 -25.00 0.22 -1.26
C GLN A 309 -25.04 0.85 -2.67
N ALA A 310 -26.19 1.35 -3.11
CA ALA A 310 -26.30 2.09 -4.38
C ALA A 310 -25.36 3.32 -4.40
N SER A 311 -25.28 4.05 -3.28
CA SER A 311 -24.43 5.24 -3.15
C SER A 311 -22.93 4.97 -3.34
N LEU A 312 -22.46 3.73 -3.13
CA LEU A 312 -21.04 3.37 -3.26
C LEU A 312 -20.51 3.47 -4.70
N THR A 313 -21.41 3.42 -5.69
CA THR A 313 -21.07 3.50 -7.13
C THR A 313 -21.91 4.51 -7.90
N ASP A 314 -22.73 5.32 -7.22
CA ASP A 314 -23.60 6.27 -7.90
C ASP A 314 -22.83 7.42 -8.56
N ARG A 315 -23.22 7.72 -9.81
CA ARG A 315 -22.54 8.70 -10.66
C ARG A 315 -23.01 10.14 -10.41
N ALA A 316 -24.19 10.35 -9.84
CA ALA A 316 -24.66 11.68 -9.49
C ALA A 316 -23.95 12.17 -8.20
N VAL A 317 -23.86 11.31 -7.18
CA VAL A 317 -23.06 11.53 -5.97
C VAL A 317 -21.59 11.78 -6.33
N GLU A 318 -20.97 10.91 -7.14
CA GLU A 318 -19.59 11.10 -7.61
C GLU A 318 -19.41 12.46 -8.30
N LYS A 319 -20.26 12.79 -9.28
CA LYS A 319 -20.13 14.02 -10.08
C LYS A 319 -20.34 15.28 -9.22
N ALA A 320 -21.34 15.29 -8.34
CA ALA A 320 -21.65 16.44 -7.49
C ALA A 320 -20.50 16.72 -6.51
N PHE A 321 -20.07 15.72 -5.76
CA PHE A 321 -19.06 15.92 -4.71
C PHE A 321 -17.63 16.04 -5.27
N MET A 322 -17.31 15.45 -6.43
CA MET A 322 -16.06 15.77 -7.16
C MET A 322 -16.08 17.19 -7.75
N GLY A 323 -17.26 17.72 -8.11
CA GLY A 323 -17.42 19.12 -8.49
C GLY A 323 -17.12 20.06 -7.31
N LEU A 324 -17.82 19.85 -6.19
CA LEU A 324 -17.70 20.66 -4.98
C LEU A 324 -16.28 20.60 -4.36
N THR A 325 -15.68 19.41 -4.29
CA THR A 325 -14.31 19.26 -3.77
C THR A 325 -13.20 19.75 -4.71
N LYS A 326 -13.46 20.02 -6.00
CA LYS A 326 -12.41 20.25 -7.02
C LYS A 326 -11.31 21.23 -6.59
N LYS A 327 -11.68 22.37 -5.98
CA LYS A 327 -10.71 23.36 -5.46
C LYS A 327 -9.97 22.85 -4.22
N LYS A 328 -10.68 22.26 -3.25
CA LYS A 328 -10.09 21.69 -2.02
C LYS A 328 -9.13 20.54 -2.35
N PHE A 329 -9.47 19.65 -3.29
CA PHE A 329 -8.62 18.56 -3.77
C PHE A 329 -7.29 19.07 -4.38
N ALA A 330 -7.37 20.09 -5.25
CA ALA A 330 -6.19 20.68 -5.88
C ALA A 330 -5.21 21.30 -4.86
N ALA A 331 -5.72 21.89 -3.77
CA ALA A 331 -4.88 22.46 -2.72
C ALA A 331 -4.36 21.41 -1.72
N ARG A 332 -5.20 20.45 -1.33
CA ARG A 332 -4.98 19.59 -0.14
C ARG A 332 -4.53 18.16 -0.44
N VAL A 333 -4.72 17.67 -1.67
CA VAL A 333 -4.48 16.24 -2.03
C VAL A 333 -3.60 16.09 -3.27
N GLN A 334 -3.73 16.98 -4.26
CA GLN A 334 -2.89 16.96 -5.48
C GLN A 334 -1.37 16.93 -5.19
N PRO A 335 -0.82 17.61 -4.17
CA PRO A 335 0.61 17.55 -3.85
C PRO A 335 1.07 16.20 -3.28
N ALA A 336 0.16 15.41 -2.69
CA ALA A 336 0.47 14.07 -2.18
C ALA A 336 0.61 13.05 -3.34
N ILE A 337 -0.30 13.10 -4.31
CA ILE A 337 -0.44 12.05 -5.34
C ILE A 337 0.59 12.12 -6.48
N GLN A 338 1.58 13.02 -6.42
CA GLN A 338 2.66 13.11 -7.42
C GLN A 338 3.40 11.77 -7.58
N VAL A 339 3.73 11.10 -6.48
CA VAL A 339 4.38 9.77 -6.51
C VAL A 339 3.47 8.74 -7.17
N ALA A 340 2.18 8.72 -6.83
CA ALA A 340 1.22 7.77 -7.37
C ALA A 340 1.01 7.94 -8.89
N THR A 341 0.92 9.17 -9.40
CA THR A 341 0.76 9.40 -10.86
C THR A 341 2.06 9.16 -11.65
N GLN A 342 3.24 9.31 -11.02
CA GLN A 342 4.52 9.15 -11.71
C GLN A 342 5.17 7.76 -11.57
N CYS A 343 4.86 6.99 -10.52
CA CYS A 343 5.44 5.67 -10.25
C CYS A 343 4.44 4.51 -10.31
N GLY A 344 3.13 4.79 -10.28
CA GLY A 344 2.10 3.75 -10.19
C GLY A 344 1.76 3.37 -8.75
N ASN A 345 1.04 2.26 -8.59
CA ASN A 345 0.68 1.71 -7.29
C ASN A 345 1.88 1.02 -6.64
N MET A 346 2.29 1.45 -5.45
CA MET A 346 3.38 0.84 -4.67
C MET A 346 2.86 -0.01 -3.49
N TYR A 347 1.61 -0.52 -3.59
CA TYR A 347 0.86 -1.23 -2.54
C TYR A 347 1.10 -0.65 -1.12
N CYS A 348 1.84 -1.34 -0.24
CA CYS A 348 2.12 -0.86 1.13
C CYS A 348 2.86 0.49 1.17
N GLY A 349 3.74 0.75 0.21
CA GLY A 349 4.45 2.02 0.08
C GLY A 349 3.58 3.16 -0.44
N SER A 350 2.43 2.89 -1.06
CA SER A 350 1.63 3.88 -1.82
C SER A 350 1.16 5.07 -0.96
N VAL A 351 0.56 4.80 0.22
CA VAL A 351 0.10 5.87 1.12
C VAL A 351 1.25 6.71 1.70
N TYR A 352 2.42 6.09 1.89
CA TYR A 352 3.62 6.76 2.40
C TYR A 352 4.34 7.54 1.30
N GLY A 353 4.27 7.10 0.04
CA GLY A 353 4.57 7.92 -1.14
C GLY A 353 3.72 9.20 -1.17
N GLY A 354 2.48 9.14 -0.69
CA GLY A 354 1.63 10.32 -0.46
C GLY A 354 2.21 11.31 0.56
N LEU A 355 2.71 10.84 1.71
CA LEU A 355 3.39 11.70 2.69
C LEU A 355 4.71 12.27 2.17
N VAL A 356 5.49 11.46 1.45
CA VAL A 356 6.73 11.89 0.78
C VAL A 356 6.43 12.97 -0.28
N GLY A 357 5.32 12.84 -1.02
CA GLY A 357 4.84 13.86 -1.96
C GLY A 357 4.46 15.18 -1.27
N LEU A 358 3.74 15.14 -0.15
CA LEU A 358 3.41 16.34 0.63
C LEU A 358 4.68 17.07 1.11
N VAL A 359 5.62 16.33 1.70
CA VAL A 359 6.88 16.87 2.24
C VAL A 359 7.80 17.43 1.15
N ALA A 360 7.83 16.82 -0.04
CA ALA A 360 8.66 17.28 -1.14
C ALA A 360 8.07 18.47 -1.92
N ASN A 361 6.74 18.61 -1.98
CA ASN A 361 6.06 19.62 -2.81
C ASN A 361 5.57 20.85 -2.03
N ILE A 362 5.44 20.79 -0.70
CA ILE A 362 5.00 21.92 0.13
C ILE A 362 6.16 22.40 1.02
N PRO A 363 6.52 23.70 0.98
CA PRO A 363 7.57 24.25 1.84
C PRO A 363 7.30 24.04 3.34
N SER A 364 8.36 23.80 4.11
CA SER A 364 8.29 23.45 5.53
C SER A 364 7.53 24.49 6.36
N GLU A 365 7.73 25.77 6.07
CA GLU A 365 7.06 26.92 6.68
C GLU A 365 5.55 26.97 6.38
N THR A 366 5.13 26.43 5.23
CA THR A 366 3.71 26.28 4.87
C THR A 366 3.08 25.05 5.54
N LEU A 367 3.89 24.03 5.82
CA LEU A 367 3.49 22.83 6.55
C LEU A 367 3.37 23.03 8.07
N GLN A 368 4.00 24.03 8.70
CA GLN A 368 3.99 24.14 10.17
C GLN A 368 2.59 24.26 10.81
N GLY A 369 2.36 23.48 11.86
CA GLY A 369 1.08 23.40 12.60
C GLY A 369 -0.03 22.60 11.89
N LYS A 370 0.18 22.25 10.61
CA LYS A 370 -0.84 21.65 9.74
C LYS A 370 -1.22 20.24 10.16
N ARG A 371 -2.48 19.89 9.94
CA ARG A 371 -3.01 18.53 10.13
C ARG A 371 -3.05 17.79 8.81
N ILE A 372 -2.31 16.69 8.73
CA ILE A 372 -2.33 15.76 7.59
C ILE A 372 -3.26 14.61 7.95
N GLY A 373 -4.38 14.46 7.24
CA GLY A 373 -5.21 13.26 7.31
C GLY A 373 -4.61 12.14 6.45
N VAL A 374 -4.66 10.90 6.92
CA VAL A 374 -4.11 9.75 6.18
C VAL A 374 -5.12 8.62 6.15
N PHE A 375 -5.50 8.17 4.95
CA PHE A 375 -6.32 6.98 4.74
C PHE A 375 -5.48 5.84 4.14
N SER A 376 -5.40 4.72 4.85
CA SER A 376 -4.75 3.50 4.39
C SER A 376 -5.76 2.37 4.24
N TYR A 377 -5.58 1.55 3.21
CA TYR A 377 -6.45 0.46 2.82
C TYR A 377 -5.62 -0.68 2.25
N GLY A 378 -6.02 -1.91 2.52
CA GLY A 378 -5.59 -3.11 1.83
C GLY A 378 -6.75 -4.10 1.76
N SER A 379 -6.95 -4.69 0.58
CA SER A 379 -8.03 -5.65 0.28
C SER A 379 -8.04 -6.90 1.18
N GLY A 380 -9.18 -7.59 1.21
CA GLY A 380 -9.43 -8.76 2.05
C GLY A 380 -10.36 -8.60 3.29
N LEU A 381 -10.59 -7.45 3.92
CA LEU A 381 -9.93 -6.14 3.85
C LEU A 381 -9.61 -5.57 5.25
N ALA A 382 -8.56 -4.76 5.34
CA ALA A 382 -8.18 -3.97 6.51
C ALA A 382 -7.86 -2.53 6.11
N SER A 383 -8.30 -1.57 6.93
CA SER A 383 -8.17 -0.15 6.62
C SER A 383 -8.17 0.73 7.88
N ALA A 384 -7.56 1.91 7.79
CA ALA A 384 -7.60 2.91 8.84
C ALA A 384 -7.47 4.33 8.30
N MET A 385 -8.26 5.25 8.87
CA MET A 385 -7.99 6.68 8.82
C MET A 385 -7.31 7.13 10.12
N PHE A 386 -6.25 7.91 10.01
CA PHE A 386 -5.54 8.51 11.13
C PHE A 386 -5.00 9.90 10.73
N SER A 387 -4.30 10.58 11.63
CA SER A 387 -3.77 11.91 11.36
C SER A 387 -2.37 12.15 11.94
N LEU A 388 -1.66 13.08 11.32
CA LEU A 388 -0.41 13.64 11.83
C LEU A 388 -0.51 15.16 12.00
N ARG A 389 0.30 15.69 12.91
CA ARG A 389 0.62 17.11 13.03
C ARG A 389 2.05 17.37 12.58
N VAL A 390 2.24 18.42 11.80
CA VAL A 390 3.56 18.99 11.55
C VAL A 390 3.88 19.94 12.71
N VAL A 391 4.95 19.70 13.44
CA VAL A 391 5.35 20.47 14.64
C VAL A 391 6.82 20.91 14.62
N GLY A 392 7.56 20.55 13.57
CA GLY A 392 8.97 20.87 13.39
C GLY A 392 9.36 20.88 11.91
N ASP A 393 10.62 21.21 11.64
CA ASP A 393 11.10 21.39 10.27
C ASP A 393 11.08 20.09 9.44
N THR A 394 10.59 20.18 8.21
CA THR A 394 10.60 19.11 7.21
C THR A 394 11.58 19.37 6.06
N SER A 395 12.32 20.48 6.06
CA SER A 395 13.19 20.88 4.95
C SER A 395 14.30 19.85 4.67
N GLU A 396 14.91 19.29 5.71
CA GLU A 396 15.90 18.22 5.54
C GLU A 396 15.29 16.95 4.94
N MET A 397 14.04 16.61 5.27
CA MET A 397 13.36 15.47 4.64
C MET A 397 13.14 15.70 3.14
N ALA A 398 12.62 16.88 2.75
CA ALA A 398 12.39 17.23 1.36
C ALA A 398 13.70 17.16 0.54
N LYS A 399 14.77 17.75 1.09
CA LYS A 399 16.13 17.77 0.54
C LYS A 399 16.75 16.37 0.42
N GLN A 400 16.59 15.51 1.42
CA GLN A 400 17.17 14.16 1.38
C GLN A 400 16.36 13.22 0.47
N VAL A 401 15.04 13.36 0.41
CA VAL A 401 14.19 12.61 -0.54
C VAL A 401 14.58 12.98 -1.99
N ASP A 402 14.71 14.28 -2.30
CA ASP A 402 15.06 14.81 -3.63
C ASP A 402 14.11 14.34 -4.75
N LEU A 403 12.79 14.48 -4.50
CA LEU A 403 11.75 13.74 -5.23
C LEU A 403 11.69 14.09 -6.72
N GLN A 404 11.54 15.37 -7.06
CA GLN A 404 11.30 15.81 -8.45
C GLN A 404 12.45 15.39 -9.36
N ARG A 405 13.70 15.70 -8.98
CA ARG A 405 14.89 15.31 -9.75
C ARG A 405 14.96 13.80 -9.96
N ARG A 406 14.71 13.00 -8.92
CA ARG A 406 14.73 11.53 -9.02
C ARG A 406 13.60 10.97 -9.87
N LEU A 407 12.44 11.64 -9.95
CA LEU A 407 11.35 11.25 -10.84
C LEU A 407 11.68 11.54 -12.31
N ASP A 408 12.41 12.62 -12.59
CA ASP A 408 12.84 13.08 -13.91
C ASP A 408 14.09 12.34 -14.43
N ASP A 409 15.02 11.98 -13.54
CA ASP A 409 16.25 11.21 -13.84
C ASP A 409 15.95 9.76 -14.32
N ARG A 410 14.69 9.32 -14.33
CA ARG A 410 14.28 7.97 -14.74
C ARG A 410 14.27 7.76 -16.26
N LYS A 411 14.68 6.56 -16.65
CA LYS A 411 14.62 6.08 -18.04
C LYS A 411 13.19 5.70 -18.40
N VAL A 412 12.52 6.56 -19.18
CA VAL A 412 11.27 6.19 -19.85
C VAL A 412 11.57 5.18 -20.96
N VAL A 413 10.84 4.07 -21.01
CA VAL A 413 10.98 3.03 -22.04
C VAL A 413 9.67 2.79 -22.81
N ALA A 414 9.79 2.19 -23.99
CA ALA A 414 8.64 1.79 -24.81
C ALA A 414 7.84 0.64 -24.16
N PRO A 415 6.51 0.55 -24.37
CA PRO A 415 5.67 -0.51 -23.81
C PRO A 415 6.11 -1.95 -24.13
N GLU A 416 6.73 -2.18 -25.28
CA GLU A 416 7.32 -3.48 -25.66
C GLU A 416 8.45 -3.91 -24.71
N VAL A 417 9.23 -2.95 -24.21
CA VAL A 417 10.31 -3.21 -23.24
C VAL A 417 9.70 -3.58 -21.89
N TYR A 418 8.66 -2.86 -21.45
CA TYR A 418 7.93 -3.16 -20.24
C TYR A 418 7.29 -4.57 -20.28
N ASP A 419 6.60 -4.93 -21.37
CA ASP A 419 6.04 -6.28 -21.53
C ASP A 419 7.12 -7.38 -21.53
N ALA A 420 8.28 -7.11 -22.15
CA ALA A 420 9.42 -8.01 -22.11
C ALA A 420 10.01 -8.16 -20.69
N MET A 421 10.08 -7.09 -19.88
CA MET A 421 10.54 -7.17 -18.49
C MET A 421 9.54 -7.90 -17.59
N CYS A 422 8.23 -7.73 -17.79
CA CYS A 422 7.21 -8.56 -17.15
C CYS A 422 7.42 -10.05 -17.46
N LEU A 423 7.72 -10.38 -18.73
CA LEU A 423 8.00 -11.75 -19.17
C LEU A 423 9.36 -12.30 -18.73
N LEU A 424 10.32 -11.47 -18.32
CA LEU A 424 11.52 -11.93 -17.59
C LEU A 424 11.16 -12.26 -16.14
N ARG A 425 10.45 -11.36 -15.47
CA ARG A 425 10.01 -11.55 -14.09
C ARG A 425 9.13 -12.78 -13.90
N GLU A 426 8.16 -13.00 -14.78
CA GLU A 426 7.29 -14.18 -14.78
C GLU A 426 8.10 -15.48 -14.92
N LYS A 427 9.18 -15.48 -15.72
CA LYS A 427 10.11 -16.63 -15.84
C LYS A 427 11.05 -16.77 -14.65
N ALA A 428 11.36 -15.68 -13.95
CA ALA A 428 12.19 -15.68 -12.74
C ALA A 428 11.42 -16.17 -11.50
N HIS A 429 10.09 -16.10 -11.53
CA HIS A 429 9.24 -16.47 -10.41
C HIS A 429 9.44 -17.93 -10.01
N LEU A 430 9.63 -18.15 -8.70
CA LEU A 430 9.90 -19.45 -8.06
C LEU A 430 11.04 -20.29 -8.69
N GLN A 431 11.99 -19.68 -9.41
CA GLN A 431 13.13 -20.40 -9.94
C GLN A 431 14.27 -20.57 -8.91
N LYS A 432 15.02 -21.65 -9.10
CA LYS A 432 16.30 -21.95 -8.43
C LYS A 432 17.36 -22.28 -9.48
N ASN A 433 18.64 -22.18 -9.13
CA ASN A 433 19.75 -22.15 -10.11
C ASN A 433 19.55 -21.09 -11.21
N PHE A 434 19.02 -19.94 -10.80
CA PHE A 434 18.63 -18.84 -11.67
C PHE A 434 19.65 -17.71 -11.59
N THR A 435 19.96 -17.13 -12.74
CA THR A 435 20.77 -15.91 -12.86
C THR A 435 19.92 -14.90 -13.63
N PRO A 436 19.59 -13.73 -13.07
CA PRO A 436 18.76 -12.75 -13.77
C PRO A 436 19.37 -12.33 -15.12
N ALA A 437 18.53 -12.18 -16.13
CA ALA A 437 18.90 -11.78 -17.48
C ALA A 437 18.88 -10.25 -17.67
N GLY A 438 18.23 -9.52 -16.76
CA GLY A 438 18.09 -8.07 -16.74
C GLY A 438 19.42 -7.31 -16.72
N SER A 439 19.35 -6.05 -17.12
CA SER A 439 20.52 -5.20 -17.40
C SER A 439 21.05 -4.54 -16.13
N ILE A 440 22.31 -4.81 -15.77
CA ILE A 440 23.00 -4.04 -14.73
C ILE A 440 23.39 -2.62 -15.20
N GLU A 441 23.30 -2.32 -16.51
CA GLU A 441 23.52 -0.96 -17.04
C GLU A 441 22.40 0.02 -16.63
N ASP A 442 21.26 -0.52 -16.17
CA ASP A 442 20.05 0.22 -15.79
C ASP A 442 19.86 0.38 -14.27
N ILE A 443 20.72 -0.26 -13.46
CA ILE A 443 20.66 -0.21 -11.99
C ILE A 443 21.44 0.99 -11.48
N LEU A 444 20.77 1.91 -10.77
CA LEU A 444 21.40 3.14 -10.27
C LEU A 444 22.44 2.86 -9.17
N PRO A 445 23.55 3.61 -9.09
CA PRO A 445 24.55 3.50 -8.02
C PRO A 445 23.92 3.54 -6.61
N GLY A 446 24.34 2.63 -5.74
CA GLY A 446 23.78 2.44 -4.40
C GLY A 446 22.53 1.55 -4.32
N THR A 447 21.91 1.18 -5.46
CA THR A 447 20.79 0.24 -5.52
C THR A 447 21.28 -1.20 -5.31
N TYR A 448 20.58 -1.96 -4.48
CA TYR A 448 20.79 -3.41 -4.33
C TYR A 448 20.03 -4.16 -5.43
N TYR A 449 20.67 -5.16 -6.03
CA TYR A 449 20.10 -5.98 -7.09
C TYR A 449 20.49 -7.46 -6.95
N LEU A 450 19.67 -8.32 -7.56
CA LEU A 450 19.82 -9.77 -7.58
C LEU A 450 20.89 -10.20 -8.59
N THR A 451 21.84 -10.99 -8.12
CA THR A 451 22.92 -11.55 -8.94
C THR A 451 22.69 -13.01 -9.30
N ALA A 452 22.18 -13.80 -8.36
CA ALA A 452 21.81 -15.20 -8.55
C ALA A 452 20.82 -15.70 -7.48
N VAL A 453 20.15 -16.81 -7.77
CA VAL A 453 19.39 -17.66 -6.84
C VAL A 453 19.90 -19.09 -6.99
N ASP A 454 20.42 -19.69 -5.94
CA ASP A 454 21.05 -21.02 -6.02
C ASP A 454 20.06 -22.19 -5.95
N GLU A 455 20.56 -23.44 -5.90
CA GLU A 455 19.75 -24.66 -5.86
C GLU A 455 18.88 -24.81 -4.60
N MET A 456 19.19 -24.05 -3.55
CA MET A 456 18.48 -23.99 -2.27
C MET A 456 17.58 -22.75 -2.16
N PHE A 457 17.31 -22.06 -3.27
CA PHE A 457 16.57 -20.79 -3.34
C PHE A 457 17.24 -19.62 -2.59
N ARG A 458 18.51 -19.72 -2.20
CA ARG A 458 19.22 -18.63 -1.52
C ARG A 458 19.54 -17.53 -2.52
N ARG A 459 19.08 -16.31 -2.24
CA ARG A 459 19.25 -15.12 -3.10
C ARG A 459 20.54 -14.40 -2.77
N ASN A 460 21.35 -14.08 -3.78
CA ASN A 460 22.57 -13.28 -3.63
C ASN A 460 22.33 -11.84 -4.12
N LEU A 461 22.37 -10.89 -3.18
CA LEU A 461 22.02 -9.48 -3.38
C LEU A 461 23.25 -8.59 -3.15
N VAL A 462 23.58 -7.73 -4.11
CA VAL A 462 24.76 -6.84 -4.02
C VAL A 462 24.36 -5.39 -4.28
N GLY A 463 25.03 -4.44 -3.62
CA GLY A 463 24.87 -3.01 -3.88
C GLY A 463 25.68 -2.57 -5.10
N ALA A 464 25.05 -1.82 -6.01
CA ALA A 464 25.72 -1.22 -7.16
C ALA A 464 26.78 -0.20 -6.73
N LEU A 465 28.02 -0.38 -7.18
CA LEU A 465 29.17 0.44 -6.79
C LEU A 465 29.02 1.89 -7.25
N ILE A 466 29.41 2.83 -6.39
CA ILE A 466 29.44 4.26 -6.72
C ILE A 466 30.66 4.55 -7.61
N GLY A 467 30.44 4.64 -8.92
CA GLY A 467 31.42 5.17 -9.89
C GLY A 467 32.32 4.15 -10.60
N ALA A 468 32.10 2.84 -10.45
CA ALA A 468 32.85 1.82 -11.19
C ALA A 468 32.18 1.47 -12.52
N LYS A 469 32.94 1.39 -13.61
CA LYS A 469 32.53 0.64 -14.80
C LYS A 469 32.46 -0.85 -14.43
N ALA A 470 31.44 -1.56 -14.90
CA ALA A 470 31.28 -2.97 -14.61
C ALA A 470 32.42 -3.82 -15.18
N GLU A 471 33.38 -4.20 -14.34
CA GLU A 471 34.29 -5.30 -14.65
C GLU A 471 33.52 -6.62 -14.66
N ARG A 472 33.79 -7.47 -15.65
CA ARG A 472 33.11 -8.76 -15.78
C ARG A 472 33.60 -9.71 -14.70
N VAL A 473 32.77 -9.98 -13.70
CA VAL A 473 32.96 -11.10 -12.78
C VAL A 473 32.79 -12.41 -13.56
N THR A 474 33.90 -12.92 -14.11
CA THR A 474 33.93 -14.23 -14.76
C THR A 474 34.03 -15.33 -13.70
N ASN A 475 32.98 -16.13 -13.56
CA ASN A 475 32.95 -17.26 -12.62
C ASN A 475 34.18 -18.17 -12.77
N ARG A 476 34.92 -18.33 -11.67
CA ARG A 476 35.72 -19.54 -11.41
C ARG A 476 35.16 -20.23 -10.18
N ILE A 477 34.44 -21.32 -10.40
CA ILE A 477 34.00 -22.22 -9.33
C ILE A 477 35.24 -23.00 -8.87
N GLY A 478 35.69 -22.80 -7.63
CA GLY A 478 36.96 -23.37 -7.17
C GLY A 478 37.29 -23.10 -5.70
N GLN A 479 36.61 -23.82 -4.80
CA GLN A 479 37.00 -24.20 -3.42
C GLN A 479 37.62 -23.16 -2.44
N ASN A 480 37.00 -23.11 -1.26
CA ASN A 480 37.53 -22.72 0.05
C ASN A 480 37.91 -21.24 0.38
N GLN A 481 37.11 -20.73 1.33
CA GLN A 481 37.48 -19.89 2.47
C GLN A 481 37.73 -18.38 2.29
N ASN A 482 37.45 -17.68 3.41
CA ASN A 482 37.67 -16.29 3.76
C ASN A 482 36.97 -15.21 2.91
N LEU A 483 35.83 -14.77 3.45
CA LEU A 483 35.27 -13.43 3.27
C LEU A 483 36.33 -12.37 3.60
N VAL A 484 36.59 -11.44 2.68
CA VAL A 484 37.47 -10.28 2.90
C VAL A 484 36.67 -9.00 2.70
N VAL A 485 36.46 -8.27 3.79
CA VAL A 485 35.96 -6.89 3.75
C VAL A 485 37.16 -5.99 3.44
N CYS A 486 37.15 -5.30 2.30
CA CYS A 486 38.26 -4.42 1.90
C CYS A 486 38.26 -3.11 2.68
N THR A 487 39.22 -2.97 3.60
CA THR A 487 39.63 -1.69 4.17
C THR A 487 40.46 -0.88 3.16
N SER A 488 40.41 0.46 3.27
CA SER A 488 41.13 1.38 2.40
C SER A 488 42.60 1.59 2.82
N PRO A 489 43.48 1.94 1.86
CA PRO A 489 44.30 3.15 2.09
C PRO A 489 44.65 3.98 0.83
N LEU A 490 45.17 5.18 1.08
CA LEU A 490 45.82 6.15 0.18
C LEU A 490 46.92 6.88 1.00
N PRO A 491 47.89 7.67 0.44
CA PRO A 491 48.05 8.11 -0.96
C PRO A 491 49.49 8.12 -1.59
N SER A 492 49.56 7.96 -2.93
CA SER A 492 50.51 8.66 -3.86
C SER A 492 52.05 8.34 -3.81
N PRO A 493 52.93 8.84 -4.73
CA PRO A 493 52.72 9.69 -5.94
C PRO A 493 53.49 9.34 -7.26
N ARG A 494 52.84 9.63 -8.42
CA ARG A 494 53.35 10.18 -9.73
C ARG A 494 54.41 9.48 -10.63
N VAL A 495 54.37 9.91 -11.91
CA VAL A 495 55.33 9.78 -13.07
C VAL A 495 55.10 8.59 -14.04
N ALA A 496 55.19 8.68 -15.39
CA ALA A 496 54.74 9.68 -16.39
C ALA A 496 54.85 9.11 -17.85
N SER A 497 54.04 9.64 -18.80
CA SER A 497 54.25 9.62 -20.28
C SER A 497 53.97 8.31 -21.09
N PRO A 498 53.69 8.38 -22.42
CA PRO A 498 52.71 7.47 -23.08
C PRO A 498 53.11 6.90 -24.49
N VAL A 499 52.09 6.47 -25.28
CA VAL A 499 52.05 6.12 -26.74
C VAL A 499 52.24 4.61 -27.08
N PRO A 500 51.55 4.01 -28.10
CA PRO A 500 50.44 4.46 -28.97
C PRO A 500 49.12 3.66 -28.80
N LYS A 501 48.07 4.03 -29.57
CA LYS A 501 46.81 3.27 -29.71
C LYS A 501 46.93 2.17 -30.78
N ALA A 502 46.25 1.04 -30.57
CA ALA A 502 45.85 0.11 -31.62
C ALA A 502 44.31 0.10 -31.76
N ALA A 503 43.79 -0.10 -32.97
CA ALA A 503 42.35 -0.07 -33.24
C ALA A 503 41.72 -1.46 -33.12
N ALA A 504 40.55 -1.54 -32.45
CA ALA A 504 39.74 -2.75 -32.37
C ALA A 504 38.32 -2.46 -32.87
N THR A 505 38.13 -2.51 -34.18
CA THR A 505 36.82 -2.39 -34.83
C THR A 505 36.00 -3.67 -34.66
N GLY A 506 34.71 -3.53 -34.36
CA GLY A 506 33.71 -4.60 -34.53
C GLY A 506 33.26 -5.30 -33.26
N HIS A 507 32.31 -4.70 -32.53
CA HIS A 507 31.43 -5.41 -31.59
C HIS A 507 29.97 -4.90 -31.56
N ASN A 508 29.55 -4.10 -32.55
CA ASN A 508 28.16 -3.61 -32.68
C ASN A 508 27.26 -4.47 -33.59
N VAL A 509 27.80 -5.48 -34.28
CA VAL A 509 27.06 -6.27 -35.30
C VAL A 509 26.24 -7.42 -34.69
N LEU A 510 26.48 -7.76 -33.42
CA LEU A 510 25.73 -8.81 -32.70
C LEU A 510 24.50 -8.29 -31.94
N ARG A 511 24.40 -6.98 -31.64
CA ARG A 511 23.32 -6.42 -30.81
C ARG A 511 22.02 -6.15 -31.60
N SER A 512 22.08 -5.94 -32.92
CA SER A 512 20.86 -5.83 -33.75
C SER A 512 20.25 -7.20 -34.03
N ARG A 513 21.09 -8.17 -34.46
CA ARG A 513 20.65 -9.45 -35.03
C ARG A 513 19.65 -10.22 -34.17
N LEU A 514 19.74 -10.17 -32.84
CA LEU A 514 18.79 -10.85 -31.95
C LEU A 514 17.41 -10.19 -31.94
N ILE A 515 17.35 -8.85 -32.02
CA ILE A 515 16.10 -8.09 -32.14
C ILE A 515 15.52 -8.28 -33.55
N ASP A 516 16.38 -8.20 -34.57
CA ASP A 516 16.02 -8.44 -35.97
C ASP A 516 15.42 -9.85 -36.17
N ASP A 517 16.01 -10.90 -35.56
CA ASP A 517 15.53 -12.28 -35.62
C ASP A 517 14.15 -12.44 -34.97
N ILE A 518 13.91 -11.80 -33.82
CA ILE A 518 12.62 -11.86 -33.11
C ILE A 518 11.52 -11.20 -33.96
N LEU A 519 11.82 -10.05 -34.57
CA LEU A 519 10.89 -9.35 -35.46
C LEU A 519 10.65 -10.13 -36.77
N ALA A 520 11.70 -10.71 -37.36
CA ALA A 520 11.60 -11.52 -38.57
C ALA A 520 10.77 -12.80 -38.37
N ARG A 521 10.97 -13.52 -37.26
CA ARG A 521 10.21 -14.73 -36.90
C ARG A 521 8.72 -14.42 -36.65
N LYS A 522 8.39 -13.24 -36.12
CA LYS A 522 6.99 -12.77 -36.00
C LYS A 522 6.36 -12.57 -37.39
N LYS A 523 7.06 -11.85 -38.26
CA LYS A 523 6.60 -11.53 -39.63
C LYS A 523 6.45 -12.76 -40.54
N GLN A 524 7.29 -13.80 -40.36
CA GLN A 524 7.11 -15.09 -41.03
C GLN A 524 5.86 -15.85 -40.55
N LYS A 525 5.47 -15.70 -39.28
CA LYS A 525 4.28 -16.37 -38.74
C LYS A 525 2.97 -15.75 -39.24
N GLU A 526 2.98 -14.45 -39.50
CA GLU A 526 1.84 -13.70 -40.08
C GLU A 526 1.66 -14.01 -41.59
N ASN A 527 2.76 -14.21 -42.33
CA ASN A 527 2.71 -14.57 -43.75
C ASN A 527 2.47 -16.07 -44.04
N GLY A 528 2.47 -16.93 -43.02
CA GLY A 528 2.39 -18.39 -43.17
C GLY A 528 0.97 -18.98 -43.31
N SER A 529 -0.08 -18.15 -43.28
CA SER A 529 -1.48 -18.59 -43.20
C SER A 529 -2.29 -18.21 -44.45
N ALA A 530 -1.90 -18.73 -45.62
CA ALA A 530 -2.63 -18.52 -46.87
C ALA A 530 -2.61 -19.76 -47.80
N VAL A 531 -3.77 -20.06 -48.39
CA VAL A 531 -4.01 -20.99 -49.52
C VAL A 531 -3.88 -22.51 -49.23
N ALA A 532 -4.87 -23.05 -48.52
CA ALA A 532 -5.65 -24.27 -48.83
C ALA A 532 -6.81 -24.35 -47.80
N ASP A 533 -8.06 -24.68 -48.12
CA ASP A 533 -8.64 -25.24 -49.35
C ASP A 533 -9.83 -24.38 -49.88
N SER A 534 -10.55 -24.79 -50.94
CA SER A 534 -11.52 -23.92 -51.63
C SER A 534 -12.85 -24.55 -52.12
N GLN A 535 -13.80 -23.67 -52.45
CA GLN A 535 -15.14 -23.93 -53.07
C GLN A 535 -16.28 -24.35 -52.09
N PRO A 536 -17.57 -24.20 -52.45
CA PRO A 536 -18.24 -22.91 -52.25
C PRO A 536 -19.64 -22.99 -51.59
N ALA A 537 -20.17 -21.86 -51.11
CA ALA A 537 -21.49 -21.77 -50.47
C ALA A 537 -22.42 -20.75 -51.15
N GLN A 538 -23.69 -21.14 -51.40
CA GLN A 538 -24.90 -20.32 -51.66
C GLN A 538 -26.13 -21.28 -51.81
N PRO A 539 -27.41 -20.82 -51.74
CA PRO A 539 -28.00 -19.92 -50.73
C PRO A 539 -29.44 -20.32 -50.29
N GLN A 540 -29.95 -19.77 -49.17
CA GLN A 540 -31.39 -19.54 -48.86
C GLN A 540 -31.52 -18.78 -47.51
N THR A 541 -32.42 -17.84 -47.16
CA THR A 541 -33.54 -17.04 -47.77
C THR A 541 -34.97 -17.24 -47.22
N LYS A 542 -35.29 -16.47 -46.17
CA LYS A 542 -36.58 -15.76 -45.88
C LYS A 542 -37.89 -16.52 -45.54
N ALA A 543 -38.46 -16.08 -44.39
CA ALA A 543 -39.84 -15.58 -44.17
C ALA A 543 -41.06 -16.50 -43.87
N ALA A 544 -41.60 -16.32 -42.65
CA ALA A 544 -42.98 -15.99 -42.25
C ALA A 544 -44.24 -16.63 -42.90
N ALA A 545 -45.19 -17.12 -42.07
CA ALA A 545 -46.66 -16.80 -42.06
C ALA A 545 -47.50 -17.76 -41.16
N SER A 546 -48.72 -17.33 -40.79
CA SER A 546 -49.77 -18.03 -39.97
C SER A 546 -50.89 -18.60 -40.89
N PRO A 547 -52.20 -18.87 -40.53
CA PRO A 547 -52.96 -18.81 -39.24
C PRO A 547 -54.06 -19.91 -38.98
N SER A 548 -54.70 -19.90 -37.78
CA SER A 548 -56.15 -20.18 -37.44
C SER A 548 -56.29 -20.51 -35.93
N ALA A 549 -57.15 -19.91 -35.07
CA ALA A 549 -58.64 -19.71 -35.01
C ALA A 549 -59.40 -20.98 -34.54
N LYS A 550 -60.34 -20.99 -33.57
CA LYS A 550 -61.29 -19.98 -33.00
C LYS A 550 -61.69 -20.25 -31.51
N ALA A 551 -62.38 -19.26 -30.88
CA ALA A 551 -63.45 -19.38 -29.84
C ALA A 551 -63.08 -19.89 -28.41
N SER A 552 -63.78 -19.53 -27.31
CA SER A 552 -64.78 -18.46 -27.01
C SER A 552 -65.13 -18.39 -25.50
N GLY A 553 -65.48 -17.20 -24.96
CA GLY A 553 -66.30 -17.05 -23.74
C GLY A 553 -65.67 -16.40 -22.49
N GLY A 554 -66.52 -15.74 -21.69
CA GLY A 554 -66.30 -15.25 -20.30
C GLY A 554 -67.65 -15.32 -19.53
N PRO A 555 -67.88 -14.66 -18.37
CA PRO A 555 -67.05 -13.74 -17.60
C PRO A 555 -66.89 -14.14 -16.10
N ALA A 556 -66.68 -13.18 -15.19
CA ALA A 556 -66.61 -13.29 -13.70
C ALA A 556 -68.03 -13.37 -13.04
N PRO A 557 -68.30 -13.31 -11.68
CA PRO A 557 -67.43 -12.90 -10.55
C PRO A 557 -67.68 -13.49 -9.10
N THR A 558 -66.90 -12.99 -8.10
CA THR A 558 -67.23 -12.76 -6.64
C THR A 558 -67.50 -13.88 -5.60
N THR A 559 -67.34 -13.49 -4.31
CA THR A 559 -67.86 -14.07 -3.03
C THR A 559 -67.19 -15.32 -2.41
N THR A 560 -67.27 -15.64 -1.10
CA THR A 560 -67.16 -14.91 0.22
C THR A 560 -67.12 -15.94 1.38
N ALA A 561 -66.59 -15.59 2.56
CA ALA A 561 -66.76 -16.29 3.87
C ALA A 561 -66.12 -17.72 3.96
N ALA A 562 -65.55 -18.22 5.08
CA ALA A 562 -66.05 -18.44 6.47
C ALA A 562 -67.17 -19.52 6.53
N SER A 563 -67.22 -20.45 7.49
CA SER A 563 -66.57 -20.56 8.81
C SER A 563 -66.66 -21.99 9.42
N ASN A 564 -65.86 -22.27 10.47
CA ASN A 564 -66.10 -23.28 11.55
C ASN A 564 -66.08 -24.79 11.16
N GLU A 565 -65.88 -25.78 12.05
CA GLU A 565 -65.46 -25.92 13.49
C GLU A 565 -64.82 -27.34 13.65
N GLU A 566 -64.32 -27.90 14.77
CA GLU A 566 -64.31 -27.62 16.24
C GLU A 566 -62.83 -27.73 16.75
N GLU A 567 -62.38 -27.99 18.00
CA GLU A 567 -62.95 -28.37 19.32
C GLU A 567 -62.15 -27.63 20.45
N GLU A 568 -62.01 -28.21 21.66
CA GLU A 568 -61.28 -27.65 22.80
C GLU A 568 -59.87 -28.32 23.00
N ARG A 569 -58.97 -28.03 23.96
CA ARG A 569 -58.91 -27.29 25.26
C ARG A 569 -57.54 -26.59 25.36
N GLY A 570 -57.29 -25.46 26.05
CA GLY A 570 -57.86 -24.88 27.28
C GLY A 570 -56.96 -25.25 28.48
N ARG A 571 -56.36 -24.37 29.31
CA ARG A 571 -56.45 -22.91 29.61
C ARG A 571 -55.00 -22.37 29.83
N GLY A 572 -54.60 -21.09 29.84
CA GLY A 572 -55.16 -19.80 30.35
C GLY A 572 -54.45 -19.39 31.67
N LYS A 573 -53.98 -18.16 31.95
CA LYS A 573 -54.10 -16.81 31.32
C LYS A 573 -52.92 -15.86 31.69
N GLU A 574 -52.75 -14.81 30.87
CA GLU A 574 -52.38 -13.37 31.11
C GLU A 574 -51.78 -12.91 32.48
N PHE A 575 -50.84 -11.95 32.57
CA PHE A 575 -51.12 -10.49 32.45
C PHE A 575 -49.89 -9.56 32.21
N GLU A 576 -50.12 -8.51 31.40
CA GLU A 576 -49.59 -7.12 31.36
C GLU A 576 -48.21 -6.61 31.88
N SER A 577 -47.46 -6.00 30.94
CA SER A 577 -47.02 -4.57 30.94
C SER A 577 -45.68 -4.07 31.58
N LYS A 578 -45.31 -2.87 31.11
CA LYS A 578 -44.37 -1.84 31.62
C LYS A 578 -42.87 -1.95 31.28
N ALA A 579 -42.34 -0.83 30.82
CA ALA A 579 -40.93 -0.48 30.60
C ALA A 579 -40.43 0.46 31.73
N PRO A 580 -39.20 1.02 31.72
CA PRO A 580 -38.02 0.71 30.91
C PRO A 580 -36.80 0.27 31.77
N ARG A 581 -35.74 -0.26 31.14
CA ARG A 581 -34.45 -0.49 31.85
C ARG A 581 -33.60 0.78 31.92
N LYS A 582 -32.99 0.99 33.09
CA LYS A 582 -32.06 2.09 33.38
C LYS A 582 -30.67 1.85 32.79
N VAL A 583 -29.98 2.97 32.59
CA VAL A 583 -28.52 3.13 32.45
C VAL A 583 -27.74 2.17 33.36
N GLU A 584 -26.81 1.41 32.78
CA GLU A 584 -25.68 0.82 33.50
C GLU A 584 -24.43 1.71 33.36
N ARG A 585 -23.60 1.74 34.40
CA ARG A 585 -22.32 2.49 34.43
C ARG A 585 -21.14 1.52 34.30
N SER A 586 -20.04 2.03 33.76
CA SER A 586 -18.76 1.32 33.65
C SER A 586 -18.25 0.80 34.99
N VAL A 587 -17.72 -0.44 35.00
CA VAL A 587 -16.98 -1.04 36.12
C VAL A 587 -15.51 -1.17 35.71
N SER A 588 -14.60 -0.78 36.61
CA SER A 588 -13.14 -0.85 36.38
C SER A 588 -12.60 -2.28 36.50
N PRO A 589 -11.47 -2.62 35.86
CA PRO A 589 -10.85 -3.94 36.00
C PRO A 589 -10.33 -4.18 37.43
N GLY A 590 -10.54 -5.37 38.00
CA GLY A 590 -9.87 -5.80 39.25
C GLY A 590 -10.75 -6.40 40.36
N THR A 591 -12.05 -6.65 40.12
CA THR A 591 -12.95 -7.24 41.14
C THR A 591 -13.68 -8.46 40.57
N LEU A 592 -13.80 -9.54 41.35
CA LEU A 592 -14.63 -10.70 41.00
C LEU A 592 -16.12 -10.40 41.23
N PRO A 593 -17.05 -11.16 40.63
CA PRO A 593 -18.50 -10.90 40.74
C PRO A 593 -19.10 -10.96 42.15
N ASP A 594 -18.33 -11.40 43.16
CA ASP A 594 -18.71 -11.48 44.57
C ASP A 594 -18.15 -10.33 45.44
N GLY A 595 -17.51 -9.34 44.81
CA GLY A 595 -17.01 -8.13 45.50
C GLY A 595 -15.69 -8.31 46.26
N ARG A 596 -14.99 -9.43 46.12
CA ARG A 596 -13.69 -9.64 46.79
C ARG A 596 -12.51 -9.13 45.96
N HIS A 597 -11.62 -8.37 46.60
CA HIS A 597 -10.32 -7.98 46.03
C HIS A 597 -9.28 -9.09 46.18
N ALA A 598 -8.46 -9.30 45.15
CA ALA A 598 -7.29 -10.15 45.22
C ALA A 598 -6.20 -9.49 46.09
N LYS A 599 -5.55 -10.27 46.96
CA LYS A 599 -4.33 -9.88 47.67
C LYS A 599 -3.11 -10.43 46.95
N THR A 600 -2.07 -9.62 46.84
CA THR A 600 -0.73 -10.02 46.41
C THR A 600 0.28 -9.69 47.49
N ASP A 601 1.32 -10.53 47.60
CA ASP A 601 2.60 -10.44 48.33
C ASP A 601 2.91 -11.85 48.89
N GLY A 602 4.15 -12.33 48.96
CA GLY A 602 5.44 -11.80 48.52
C GLY A 602 6.55 -12.76 48.98
N ASP A 603 7.63 -12.87 48.21
CA ASP A 603 8.87 -13.64 48.48
C ASP A 603 8.79 -15.10 49.02
N LYS A 604 9.29 -16.03 48.18
CA LYS A 604 10.49 -16.84 48.47
C LYS A 604 10.93 -17.63 47.22
N GLY A 605 12.16 -17.41 46.78
CA GLY A 605 12.73 -18.10 45.62
C GLY A 605 13.36 -19.45 45.97
N LEU A 606 13.49 -20.32 44.97
CA LEU A 606 14.42 -21.46 44.93
C LEU A 606 14.79 -21.76 43.48
N SER A 607 15.94 -22.40 43.27
CA SER A 607 16.60 -22.54 41.96
C SER A 607 16.01 -23.65 41.08
N TYR A 608 15.99 -23.41 39.76
CA TYR A 608 15.74 -24.46 38.76
C TYR A 608 17.08 -24.99 38.20
N VAL A 609 17.20 -26.31 38.10
CA VAL A 609 18.36 -27.01 37.52
C VAL A 609 17.85 -27.91 36.38
N PRO A 610 18.45 -27.87 35.17
CA PRO A 610 17.94 -28.63 34.03
C PRO A 610 18.30 -30.13 34.12
N PRO A 611 17.42 -31.04 33.69
CA PRO A 611 17.69 -32.47 33.69
C PRO A 611 18.66 -32.89 32.56
N SER A 612 19.48 -33.91 32.84
CA SER A 612 20.46 -34.47 31.90
C SER A 612 19.88 -35.62 31.05
N LYS A 613 20.60 -36.00 29.99
CA LYS A 613 20.19 -37.05 29.05
C LYS A 613 20.40 -38.47 29.63
N SER A 614 19.41 -39.35 29.52
CA SER A 614 19.52 -40.67 28.85
C SER A 614 18.25 -41.52 29.03
N GLY A 615 17.99 -42.43 28.09
CA GLY A 615 16.87 -43.39 28.16
C GLY A 615 16.27 -43.71 26.79
N LYS A 616 16.50 -44.93 26.27
CA LYS A 616 15.80 -45.48 25.09
C LYS A 616 14.60 -46.29 25.57
N LEU A 617 13.48 -46.30 24.85
CA LEU A 617 12.87 -47.55 24.32
C LEU A 617 11.71 -47.29 23.35
N PHE A 618 11.27 -48.37 22.70
CA PHE A 618 10.40 -48.44 21.52
C PHE A 618 8.92 -48.14 21.80
N GLY A 619 8.20 -47.68 20.77
CA GLY A 619 6.74 -47.79 20.66
C GLY A 619 6.26 -47.45 19.24
N ARG A 620 5.66 -48.42 18.53
CA ARG A 620 5.01 -48.19 17.21
C ARG A 620 3.52 -47.93 17.40
N ARG A 621 2.99 -46.90 16.76
CA ARG A 621 1.94 -47.02 15.74
C ARG A 621 1.86 -45.76 14.90
#